data_AF-A0AAJ5UVW6-F1
#
_entry.id   AF-A0AAJ5UVW6-F1
#
_cell.length_a   1.000
_cell.length_b   1.000
_cell.length_c   1.000
_cell.angle_alpha   90.00
_cell.angle_beta   90.00
_cell.angle_gamma   90.00
#
_symmetry.space_group_name_H-M   'P 1'
#
loop_
_entity.id
_entity.type
_entity.pdbx_description
1 polymer ?
#
loop_
_entity_poly.entity_id
_entity_poly.type
_entity_poly.pdbx_seq_one_letter_code
_entity_poly.pdbx_strand_id
1 'polypeptide(L)'
;MDYFFIILMGFFIVIANIIGFISYRKKKNLYFSAFTILLLAIFFGTLGGTLAIIIIRDPFALFYGMQLGYYLMINSAIVFIIAILATVVKKYNSKNI
;
A
#
# COMPACT_ATOMS: atom_id res chain seq x y z
N MET A 1 11.26 -22.19 3.05
CA MET A 1 9.93 -21.55 2.97
C MET A 1 10.00 -20.10 3.45
N ASP A 2 10.77 -19.81 4.49
CA ASP A 2 10.87 -18.46 5.09
C ASP A 2 11.25 -17.36 4.08
N TYR A 3 12.27 -17.61 3.25
CA TYR A 3 12.67 -16.65 2.21
C TYR A 3 11.61 -16.45 1.13
N PHE A 4 10.81 -17.48 0.81
CA PHE A 4 9.80 -17.38 -0.24
C PHE A 4 8.71 -16.38 0.14
N PHE A 5 8.17 -16.48 1.35
CA PHE A 5 7.13 -15.56 1.83
C PHE A 5 7.65 -14.14 2.03
N ILE A 6 8.90 -13.98 2.48
CA ILE A 6 9.53 -12.66 2.57
C ILE A 6 9.67 -12.02 1.19
N ILE A 7 10.16 -12.77 0.20
CA ILE A 7 10.29 -12.28 -1.19
C ILE A 7 8.91 -11.94 -1.78
N LEU A 8 7.92 -12.79 -1.55
CA LEU A 8 6.55 -12.58 -2.01
C LEU A 8 5.93 -11.32 -1.38
N MET A 9 6.21 -11.05 -0.09
CA MET A 9 5.74 -9.85 0.59
C MET A 9 6.38 -8.61 -0.02
N GLY A 10 7.70 -8.63 -0.23
CA GLY A 10 8.41 -7.56 -0.93
C GLY A 10 7.86 -7.30 -2.33
N PHE A 11 7.56 -8.36 -3.08
CA PHE A 11 6.96 -8.27 -4.41
C PHE A 11 5.60 -7.57 -4.41
N PHE A 12 4.69 -7.95 -3.50
CA PHE A 12 3.39 -7.29 -3.36
C PHE A 12 3.52 -5.81 -2.98
N ILE A 13 4.45 -5.49 -2.07
CA ILE A 13 4.70 -4.10 -1.66
C ILE A 13 5.21 -3.26 -2.82
N VAL A 14 6.16 -3.77 -3.60
CA VAL A 14 6.70 -3.07 -4.77
C VAL A 14 5.60 -2.83 -5.81
N ILE A 15 4.79 -3.85 -6.12
CA ILE A 15 3.69 -3.71 -7.08
C ILE A 15 2.65 -2.70 -6.61
N ALA A 16 2.24 -2.75 -5.33
CA ALA A 16 1.26 -1.82 -4.79
C ALA A 16 1.73 -0.37 -4.93
N ASN A 17 3.01 -0.10 -4.66
CA ASN A 17 3.60 1.22 -4.82
C ASN A 17 3.71 1.65 -6.30
N ILE A 18 4.05 0.73 -7.21
CA ILE A 18 4.05 1.02 -8.65
C ILE A 18 2.63 1.40 -9.11
N ILE A 19 1.61 0.66 -8.70
CA ILE A 19 0.21 0.98 -9.02
C ILE A 19 -0.19 2.33 -8.40
N GLY A 20 0.19 2.58 -7.14
CA GLY A 20 -0.01 3.85 -6.46
C GLY A 20 0.62 5.02 -7.22
N PHE A 21 1.84 4.85 -7.74
CA PHE A 21 2.54 5.84 -8.56
C PHE A 21 1.85 6.07 -9.91
N ILE A 22 1.41 5.00 -10.59
CA ILE A 22 0.64 5.12 -11.83
C ILE A 22 -0.67 5.89 -11.59
N SER A 23 -1.35 5.60 -10.47
CA SER A 23 -2.58 6.28 -10.06
C SER A 23 -2.35 7.78 -9.83
N TYR A 24 -1.24 8.12 -9.15
CA TYR A 24 -0.80 9.51 -9.01
C TYR A 24 -0.57 10.18 -10.37
N ARG A 25 0.21 9.55 -11.28
CA ARG A 25 0.52 10.10 -12.61
C ARG A 25 -0.74 10.38 -13.43
N LYS A 26 -1.74 9.50 -13.37
CA LYS A 26 -2.99 9.65 -14.13
C LYS A 26 -3.87 10.80 -13.62
N LYS A 27 -4.02 10.95 -12.30
CA LYS A 27 -4.92 11.94 -11.70
C LYS A 27 -4.21 13.23 -11.22
N LYS A 28 -2.87 13.24 -11.20
CA LYS A 28 -2.01 14.27 -10.60
C LYS A 28 -2.43 14.63 -9.17
N ASN A 29 -2.91 13.64 -8.41
CA ASN A 29 -3.46 13.84 -7.08
C ASN A 29 -2.89 12.79 -6.11
N LEU A 30 -2.16 13.27 -5.10
CA LEU A 30 -1.54 12.43 -4.06
C LEU A 30 -2.57 11.74 -3.17
N TYR A 31 -3.73 12.37 -2.92
CA TYR A 31 -4.81 11.75 -2.14
C TYR A 31 -5.37 10.50 -2.85
N PHE A 32 -5.52 10.58 -4.17
CA PHE A 32 -6.00 9.46 -4.96
C PHE A 32 -4.99 8.30 -4.97
N SER A 33 -3.69 8.62 -4.97
CA SER A 33 -2.63 7.62 -4.83
C SER A 33 -2.67 6.91 -3.48
N ALA A 34 -2.75 7.65 -2.37
CA ALA A 34 -2.89 7.07 -1.03
C ALA A 34 -4.11 6.16 -0.94
N PHE A 35 -5.27 6.64 -1.41
CA PHE A 35 -6.50 5.85 -1.44
C PHE A 35 -6.38 4.57 -2.28
N THR A 36 -5.67 4.64 -3.41
CA THR A 36 -5.40 3.45 -4.24
C THR A 36 -4.58 2.41 -3.47
N ILE A 37 -3.52 2.85 -2.77
CA ILE A 37 -2.68 1.96 -1.96
C ILE A 37 -3.48 1.35 -0.80
N LEU A 38 -4.40 2.12 -0.18
CA LEU A 38 -5.29 1.61 0.85
C LEU A 38 -6.18 0.46 0.35
N LEU A 39 -6.78 0.62 -0.84
CA LEU A 39 -7.59 -0.44 -1.45
C LEU A 39 -6.75 -1.68 -1.79
N LEU A 40 -5.53 -1.47 -2.29
CA LEU A 40 -4.57 -2.53 -2.55
C LEU A 40 -4.13 -3.24 -1.26
N ALA A 41 -4.10 -2.57 -0.11
CA ALA A 41 -3.78 -3.19 1.17
C ALA A 41 -4.77 -4.30 1.55
N ILE A 42 -6.07 -4.04 1.37
CA ILE A 42 -7.13 -5.02 1.61
C ILE A 42 -7.04 -6.15 0.57
N PHE A 43 -6.87 -5.79 -0.70
CA PHE A 43 -6.84 -6.76 -1.79
C PHE A 43 -5.62 -7.69 -1.73
N PHE A 44 -4.41 -7.14 -1.59
CA PHE A 44 -3.19 -7.94 -1.47
C PHE A 44 -3.05 -8.59 -0.11
N GLY A 45 -3.60 -8.01 0.97
CA GLY A 45 -3.66 -8.69 2.26
C GLY A 45 -4.52 -9.96 2.22
N THR A 46 -5.70 -9.88 1.60
CA THR A 46 -6.58 -11.06 1.43
C THR A 46 -5.98 -12.07 0.46
N LEU A 47 -5.45 -11.65 -0.69
CA LEU A 47 -4.77 -12.53 -1.64
C LEU A 47 -3.52 -13.21 -1.06
N GLY A 48 -2.68 -12.46 -0.34
CA GLY A 48 -1.50 -13.00 0.32
C GLY A 48 -1.87 -14.03 1.38
N GLY A 49 -2.93 -13.76 2.15
CA GLY A 49 -3.45 -14.69 3.15
C GLY A 49 -4.00 -15.97 2.53
N THR A 50 -4.83 -15.87 1.50
CA THR A 50 -5.38 -17.05 0.81
C THR A 50 -4.29 -17.90 0.15
N LEU A 51 -3.32 -17.26 -0.51
CA LEU A 51 -2.15 -17.96 -1.08
C LEU A 51 -1.34 -18.69 0.00
N ALA A 52 -1.10 -18.05 1.14
CA ALA A 52 -0.35 -18.66 2.24
C ALA A 52 -1.09 -19.87 2.82
N ILE A 53 -2.41 -19.79 3.01
CA ILE A 53 -3.23 -20.91 3.47
C ILE A 53 -3.16 -22.09 2.48
N ILE A 54 -3.23 -21.84 1.18
CA ILE A 54 -3.19 -22.89 0.16
C ILE A 54 -1.83 -23.62 0.17
N ILE A 55 -0.74 -22.88 0.34
CA ILE A 55 0.63 -23.43 0.28
C ILE A 55 1.00 -24.15 1.59
N ILE A 56 0.75 -23.53 2.73
CA ILE A 56 1.12 -24.07 4.05
C ILE A 56 0.10 -25.12 4.51
N ARG A 57 -1.15 -25.05 4.02
CA ARG A 57 -2.30 -25.86 4.43
C ARG A 57 -2.66 -25.70 5.91
N ASP A 58 -2.44 -24.49 6.43
CA ASP A 58 -2.74 -24.10 7.80
C ASP A 58 -3.57 -22.80 7.81
N PRO A 59 -4.74 -22.75 8.46
CA PRO A 59 -5.52 -21.52 8.62
C PRO A 59 -4.75 -20.36 9.27
N PHE A 60 -3.79 -20.63 10.15
CA PHE A 60 -2.96 -19.60 10.78
C PHE A 60 -2.04 -18.88 9.78
N ALA A 61 -1.82 -19.44 8.59
CA ALA A 61 -1.12 -18.75 7.51
C ALA A 61 -1.81 -17.45 7.06
N LEU A 62 -3.07 -17.23 7.43
CA LEU A 62 -3.78 -15.96 7.21
C LEU A 62 -3.04 -14.75 7.81
N PHE A 63 -2.28 -14.93 8.90
CA PHE A 63 -1.52 -13.85 9.55
C PHE A 63 -0.45 -13.24 8.63
N TYR A 64 0.10 -14.02 7.69
CA TYR A 64 1.00 -13.48 6.67
C TYR A 64 0.30 -12.43 5.80
N GLY A 65 -0.91 -12.72 5.34
CA GLY A 65 -1.74 -11.78 4.58
C GLY A 65 -2.12 -10.55 5.38
N MET A 66 -2.50 -10.72 6.64
CA MET A 66 -2.77 -9.60 7.54
C MET A 66 -1.56 -8.69 7.72
N GLN A 67 -0.36 -9.26 7.88
CA GLN A 67 0.88 -8.49 8.03
C GLN A 67 1.23 -7.72 6.75
N LEU A 68 1.09 -8.34 5.58
CA LEU A 68 1.24 -7.67 4.29
C LEU A 68 0.26 -6.49 4.14
N GLY A 69 -1.01 -6.72 4.44
CA GLY A 69 -2.04 -5.68 4.40
C GLY A 69 -1.73 -4.54 5.37
N TYR A 70 -1.25 -4.85 6.58
CA TYR A 70 -0.83 -3.86 7.58
C TYR A 70 0.30 -2.96 7.07
N TYR A 71 1.35 -3.53 6.46
CA TYR A 71 2.43 -2.73 5.87
C TYR A 71 1.95 -1.81 4.76
N LEU A 72 1.05 -2.28 3.89
CA LEU A 72 0.46 -1.46 2.83
C LEU A 72 -0.46 -0.36 3.38
N MET A 73 -1.18 -0.63 4.46
CA MET A 73 -2.00 0.36 5.14
C MET A 73 -1.14 1.48 5.74
N ILE A 74 -0.01 1.14 6.38
CA ILE A 74 0.97 2.13 6.85
C ILE A 74 1.51 2.95 5.67
N ASN A 75 1.90 2.30 4.57
CA ASN A 75 2.38 3.01 3.37
C ASN A 75 1.35 4.01 2.85
N SER A 76 0.08 3.61 2.76
CA SER A 76 -1.02 4.51 2.39
C SER A 76 -1.12 5.70 3.34
N ALA A 77 -1.05 5.47 4.65
CA ALA A 77 -1.11 6.55 5.64
C ALA A 77 0.05 7.55 5.48
N ILE A 78 1.26 7.07 5.22
CA ILE A 78 2.43 7.92 4.95
C ILE A 78 2.18 8.80 3.71
N VAL A 79 1.72 8.20 2.60
CA VAL A 79 1.42 8.94 1.36
C VAL A 79 0.29 9.96 1.59
N PHE A 80 -0.70 9.62 2.40
CA PHE A 80 -1.79 10.53 2.77
C PHE A 80 -1.29 11.74 3.58
N ILE A 81 -0.41 11.53 4.57
CA ILE A 81 0.22 12.62 5.33
C ILE A 81 1.03 13.53 4.40
N ILE A 82 1.80 12.95 3.46
CA ILE A 82 2.53 13.71 2.44
C ILE A 82 1.57 14.53 1.58
N ALA A 83 0.41 13.98 1.20
CA ALA A 83 -0.61 14.69 0.43
C ALA A 83 -1.15 15.92 1.21
N ILE A 84 -1.37 15.78 2.51
CA ILE A 84 -1.79 16.89 3.38
C ILE A 84 -0.71 17.97 3.43
N LEU A 85 0.54 17.60 3.71
CA LEU A 85 1.66 18.54 3.78
C LEU A 85 1.84 19.30 2.46
N ALA A 86 1.81 18.60 1.33
CA ALA A 86 1.91 19.22 0.00
C ALA A 86 0.77 20.23 -0.24
N THR A 87 -0.44 19.92 0.21
CA THR A 87 -1.60 20.82 0.10
C THR A 87 -1.45 22.05 0.98
N VAL A 88 -0.98 21.88 2.21
CA VAL A 88 -0.73 22.97 3.16
C VAL A 88 0.37 23.90 2.62
N VAL A 89 1.51 23.36 2.19
CA VAL A 89 2.62 24.13 1.61
C VAL A 89 2.17 24.91 0.38
N LYS A 90 1.42 24.28 -0.53
CA LYS A 90 0.86 24.95 -1.71
C LYS A 90 -0.06 26.12 -1.32
N LYS A 91 -0.89 25.94 -0.29
CA LYS A 91 -1.79 26.99 0.21
C LYS A 91 -1.03 28.18 0.79
N TYR A 92 0.06 27.94 1.54
CA TYR A 92 0.88 29.03 2.09
C TYR A 92 1.67 29.77 1.00
N ASN A 93 2.30 29.06 0.05
CA ASN A 93 3.02 29.71 -1.06
C ASN A 93 2.09 30.53 -1.97
N SER A 94 0.87 30.05 -2.22
CA SER A 94 -0.11 30.79 -3.02
C SER A 94 -0.65 32.05 -2.34
N LYS A 95 -0.46 32.20 -1.02
CA LYS A 95 -0.94 33.35 -0.24
C LYS A 95 0.15 34.41 0.00
N ASN A 96 1.41 34.05 -0.26
CA ASN A 96 2.59 34.92 -0.19
C ASN A 96 3.01 35.50 -1.55
N ILE A 97 2.22 35.25 -2.61
CA ILE A 97 2.23 35.95 -3.90
C ILE A 97 1.01 36.86 -3.91
#